data_AF-A0A6N9TTQ1-F1
#
_entry.id   AF-A0A6N9TTQ1-F1
#
_cell.length_a   1.000
_cell.length_b   1.000
_cell.length_c   1.000
_cell.angle_alpha   90.00
_cell.angle_beta   90.00
_cell.angle_gamma   90.00
#
_symmetry.space_group_name_H-M   'P 1'
#
loop_
_entity.id
_entity.type
_entity.pdbx_description
1 polymer ?
#
loop_
_entity_poly.entity_id
_entity_poly.type
_entity_poly.pdbx_seq_one_letter_code
_entity_poly.pdbx_strand_id
1 'polypeptide(L)'
;MTRPLSSAERSLQGRNDWLREEERKAIESRGEIGRMEFWLRLTRSQITKEVKANRGDVVAGFTMVCRLFKLVVERRAGGDPRLFDHLMQYADTVLKQHGPRS
;
A
#
# COMPACT_ATOMS: atom_id res chain seq x y z
N MET A 1 32.83 -0.03 11.28
CA MET A 1 32.50 1.22 10.58
C MET A 1 31.45 0.94 9.52
N THR A 2 30.27 1.52 9.63
CA THR A 2 29.22 1.46 8.60
C THR A 2 29.57 2.45 7.48
N ARG A 3 29.59 1.96 6.24
CA ARG A 3 29.84 2.80 5.05
C ARG A 3 28.77 3.90 4.96
N PRO A 4 29.13 5.13 4.57
CA PRO A 4 28.16 6.18 4.31
C PRO A 4 27.20 5.78 3.17
N LEU A 5 25.92 6.10 3.35
CA LEU A 5 24.87 5.80 2.37
C LEU A 5 25.12 6.52 1.05
N SER A 6 24.94 5.79 -0.04
CA SER A 6 24.88 6.33 -1.40
C SER A 6 23.72 7.34 -1.53
N SER A 7 23.76 8.16 -2.59
CA SER A 7 22.69 9.11 -2.89
C SER A 7 21.33 8.43 -3.06
N ALA A 8 21.31 7.26 -3.72
CA ALA A 8 20.10 6.46 -3.91
C ALA A 8 19.55 5.93 -2.58
N GLU A 9 20.42 5.41 -1.71
CA GLU A 9 20.02 4.93 -0.37
C GLU A 9 19.47 6.06 0.50
N ARG A 10 20.07 7.25 0.46
CA ARG A 10 19.55 8.44 1.15
C ARG A 10 18.20 8.90 0.64
N SER A 11 18.00 8.88 -0.69
CA SER A 11 16.71 9.23 -1.30
C SER A 11 15.60 8.24 -0.91
N LEU A 12 15.91 6.94 -0.91
CA LEU A 12 15.00 5.89 -0.46
C LEU A 12 14.66 6.04 1.03
N GLN A 13 15.66 6.31 1.86
CA GLN A 13 15.46 6.54 3.29
C GLN A 13 14.55 7.75 3.53
N GLY A 14 14.85 8.90 2.92
CA GLY A 14 14.02 10.10 3.08
C GLY A 14 12.58 9.91 2.60
N ARG A 15 12.37 9.14 1.54
CA ARG A 15 11.01 8.77 1.10
C ARG A 15 10.29 7.88 2.12
N ASN A 16 10.98 6.91 2.71
CA ASN A 16 10.40 6.02 3.71
C ASN A 16 10.06 6.78 4.99
N ASP A 17 10.93 7.68 5.44
CA ASP A 17 10.69 8.52 6.62
C ASP A 17 9.48 9.44 6.39
N TRP A 18 9.39 10.05 5.21
CA TRP A 18 8.23 10.86 4.82
C TRP A 18 6.94 10.05 4.80
N LEU A 19 6.96 8.82 4.25
CA LEU A 19 5.78 7.95 4.21
C LEU A 19 5.26 7.62 5.61
N ARG A 20 6.17 7.28 6.54
CA ARG A 20 5.80 6.97 7.93
C ARG A 20 5.19 8.17 8.64
N GLU A 21 5.79 9.34 8.44
CA GLU A 21 5.33 10.57 9.10
C GLU A 21 3.95 11.00 8.60
N GLU A 22 3.73 10.96 7.28
CA GLU A 22 2.43 11.31 6.71
C GLU A 22 1.34 10.29 7.06
N GLU A 23 1.69 8.99 7.11
CA GLU A 23 0.79 7.96 7.61
C GLU A 23 0.42 8.20 9.08
N ARG A 24 1.41 8.53 9.92
CA ARG A 24 1.19 8.88 11.34
C ARG A 24 0.22 10.04 11.49
N LYS A 25 0.44 11.15 10.76
CA LYS A 25 -0.47 12.30 10.77
C LYS A 25 -1.89 11.94 10.33
N ALA A 26 -2.02 11.09 9.32
CA ALA A 26 -3.32 10.65 8.84
C ALA A 26 -4.07 9.85 9.91
N ILE A 27 -3.36 8.97 10.64
CA ILE A 27 -3.91 8.23 11.79
C ILE A 27 -4.29 9.18 12.93
N GLU A 28 -3.44 10.13 13.29
CA GLU A 28 -3.72 11.10 14.36
C GLU A 28 -4.96 11.94 14.05
N SER A 29 -5.23 12.23 12.78
CA SER A 29 -6.39 13.03 12.36
C SER A 29 -7.70 12.23 12.26
N ARG A 30 -7.66 11.01 11.70
CA ARG A 30 -8.88 10.25 11.32
C ARG A 30 -8.83 8.75 11.66
N GLY A 31 -7.89 8.33 12.49
CA GLY A 31 -7.68 6.92 12.86
C GLY A 31 -7.32 6.03 11.66
N GLU A 32 -7.71 4.75 11.73
CA GLU A 32 -7.46 3.77 10.66
C GLU A 32 -8.09 4.15 9.31
N ILE A 33 -9.20 4.89 9.31
CA ILE A 33 -9.78 5.45 8.09
C ILE A 33 -8.80 6.43 7.44
N GLY A 34 -8.13 7.26 8.24
CA GLY A 34 -7.08 8.17 7.76
C GLY A 34 -5.92 7.44 7.11
N ARG A 35 -5.44 6.35 7.73
CA ARG A 35 -4.42 5.46 7.16
C ARG A 35 -4.84 4.93 5.79
N MET A 36 -6.05 4.38 5.68
CA MET A 36 -6.59 3.85 4.43
C MET A 36 -6.64 4.93 3.34
N GLU A 37 -7.21 6.10 3.64
CA GLU A 37 -7.35 7.20 2.68
C GLU A 37 -6.00 7.74 2.19
N PHE A 38 -5.01 7.81 3.08
CA PHE A 38 -3.64 8.20 2.74
C PHE A 38 -3.06 7.26 1.67
N TRP A 39 -3.11 5.95 1.89
CA TRP A 39 -2.60 4.96 0.94
C TRP A 39 -3.38 4.94 -0.37
N LEU A 40 -4.70 5.14 -0.33
CA LEU A 40 -5.53 5.28 -1.55
C LEU A 40 -5.07 6.49 -2.39
N ARG A 41 -4.79 7.62 -1.76
CA ARG A 41 -4.34 8.85 -2.43
C ARG A 41 -2.97 8.66 -3.08
N LEU A 42 -2.03 8.04 -2.37
CA LEU A 42 -0.70 7.72 -2.91
C LEU A 42 -0.79 6.74 -4.08
N THR A 43 -1.58 5.67 -3.94
CA THR A 43 -1.78 4.67 -4.99
C THR A 43 -2.37 5.29 -6.25
N ARG A 44 -3.42 6.13 -6.11
CA ARG A 44 -4.00 6.88 -7.23
C ARG A 44 -2.96 7.77 -7.93
N SER A 45 -2.12 8.44 -7.16
CA SER A 45 -1.06 9.30 -7.69
C SER A 45 -0.01 8.48 -8.45
N GLN A 46 0.35 7.29 -7.96
CA GLN A 46 1.26 6.37 -8.65
C GLN A 46 0.63 5.85 -9.95
N ILE A 47 -0.61 5.37 -9.92
CA ILE A 47 -1.34 4.93 -11.13
C ILE A 47 -1.33 6.03 -12.19
N THR A 48 -1.60 7.28 -11.81
CA THR A 48 -1.57 8.41 -12.74
C THR A 48 -0.20 8.60 -13.38
N LYS A 49 0.90 8.40 -12.64
CA LYS A 49 2.27 8.46 -13.17
C LYS A 49 2.57 7.32 -14.14
N GLU A 50 2.15 6.10 -13.81
CA GLU A 50 2.33 4.91 -14.66
C GLU A 50 1.55 5.05 -15.98
N VAL A 51 0.31 5.54 -15.92
CA VAL A 51 -0.51 5.84 -17.11
C VAL A 51 0.19 6.87 -18.00
N LYS A 52 0.71 7.96 -17.42
CA LYS A 52 1.49 8.97 -18.18
C LYS A 52 2.77 8.40 -18.80
N ALA A 53 3.32 7.34 -18.21
CA ALA A 53 4.47 6.61 -18.73
C ALA A 53 4.08 5.45 -19.67
N ASN A 54 2.85 5.47 -20.20
CA ASN A 54 2.29 4.51 -21.14
C ASN A 54 2.18 3.06 -20.61
N ARG A 55 2.04 2.89 -19.29
CA ARG A 55 1.78 1.61 -18.61
C ARG A 55 0.35 1.61 -18.06
N GLY A 56 -0.62 1.49 -18.96
CA GLY A 56 -2.05 1.58 -18.64
C GLY A 56 -2.65 0.32 -18.00
N ASP A 57 -1.95 -0.81 -18.08
CA ASP A 57 -2.34 -2.10 -17.50
C ASP A 57 -2.53 -2.03 -15.97
N VAL A 58 -1.87 -1.10 -15.30
CA VAL A 58 -2.02 -0.82 -13.87
C VAL A 58 -3.47 -0.47 -13.46
N VAL A 59 -4.26 0.10 -14.36
CA VAL A 59 -5.67 0.44 -14.10
C VAL A 59 -6.52 -0.83 -14.01
N ALA A 60 -6.30 -1.76 -14.94
CA ALA A 60 -6.95 -3.07 -14.89
C ALA A 60 -6.50 -3.85 -13.63
N GLY A 61 -5.20 -3.83 -13.33
CA GLY A 61 -4.64 -4.41 -12.11
C GLY A 61 -5.31 -3.89 -10.84
N PHE A 62 -5.37 -2.57 -10.66
CA PHE A 62 -6.02 -1.95 -9.51
C PHE A 62 -7.52 -2.30 -9.42
N THR A 63 -8.21 -2.33 -10.57
CA THR A 63 -9.63 -2.71 -10.63
C THR A 63 -9.86 -4.13 -10.13
N MET A 64 -8.99 -5.09 -10.51
CA MET A 64 -9.08 -6.47 -10.00
C MET A 64 -8.88 -6.54 -8.50
N VAL A 65 -7.91 -5.79 -7.94
CA VAL A 65 -7.66 -5.74 -6.50
C VAL A 65 -8.88 -5.22 -5.74
N CYS A 66 -9.51 -4.14 -6.21
CA CYS A 66 -10.74 -3.62 -5.59
C CYS A 66 -11.88 -4.63 -5.63
N ARG A 67 -12.09 -5.31 -6.76
CA ARG A 67 -13.13 -6.34 -6.90
C ARG A 67 -12.87 -7.54 -5.99
N LEU A 68 -11.62 -7.99 -5.90
CA LEU A 68 -11.22 -9.08 -5.00
C LEU A 68 -11.47 -8.69 -3.53
N PHE A 69 -11.03 -7.50 -3.12
CA PHE A 69 -11.23 -7.04 -1.74
C PHE A 69 -12.71 -6.96 -1.38
N LYS A 70 -13.54 -6.41 -2.26
CA LYS A 70 -15.00 -6.38 -2.07
C LYS A 70 -15.57 -7.80 -1.89
N LEU A 71 -15.20 -8.73 -2.78
CA LEU A 71 -15.68 -10.11 -2.71
C LEU A 71 -15.32 -10.79 -1.38
N VAL A 72 -14.09 -10.65 -0.90
CA VAL A 72 -13.68 -11.31 0.35
C VAL A 72 -14.38 -10.70 1.58
N VAL A 73 -14.67 -9.40 1.57
CA VAL A 73 -15.46 -8.74 2.62
C VAL A 73 -16.90 -9.27 2.62
N GLU A 74 -17.52 -9.41 1.44
CA GLU A 74 -18.87 -9.98 1.32
C GLU A 74 -18.93 -11.44 1.79
N ARG A 75 -17.93 -12.25 1.44
CA ARG A 75 -17.83 -13.65 1.90
C ARG A 75 -17.65 -13.74 3.41
N ARG A 76 -16.81 -12.87 3.99
CA ARG A 76 -16.62 -12.77 5.44
C ARG A 76 -17.91 -12.38 6.16
N ALA A 77 -18.65 -11.39 5.64
CA ALA A 77 -19.95 -11.00 6.18
C ALA A 77 -20.99 -12.14 6.09
N GLY A 78 -20.88 -12.99 5.06
CA GLY A 78 -21.66 -14.21 4.90
C GLY A 78 -21.19 -15.41 5.75
N GLY A 79 -20.22 -15.23 6.64
CA GLY A 79 -19.75 -16.27 7.56
C GLY A 79 -18.59 -17.13 7.06
N ASP A 80 -17.99 -16.85 5.90
CA ASP A 80 -16.78 -17.52 5.41
C ASP A 80 -15.57 -16.56 5.40
N PRO A 81 -14.76 -16.53 6.47
CA PRO A 81 -13.63 -15.60 6.57
C PRO A 81 -12.37 -16.08 5.84
N ARG A 82 -12.30 -17.33 5.38
CA ARG A 82 -11.05 -17.96 4.92
C ARG A 82 -10.36 -17.18 3.80
N LEU A 83 -11.14 -16.70 2.82
CA LEU A 83 -10.60 -15.91 1.71
C LEU A 83 -10.04 -14.56 2.17
N PHE A 84 -10.65 -13.95 3.19
CA PHE A 84 -10.15 -12.72 3.78
C PHE A 84 -8.81 -12.98 4.48
N ASP A 85 -8.73 -14.03 5.31
CA ASP A 85 -7.53 -14.37 6.07
C ASP A 85 -6.36 -14.71 5.14
N HIS A 86 -6.59 -15.51 4.10
CA HIS A 86 -5.57 -15.82 3.08
C HIS A 86 -5.07 -14.56 2.37
N LEU A 87 -5.98 -13.64 2.00
CA LEU A 87 -5.60 -12.40 1.34
C LEU A 87 -4.74 -11.51 2.26
N MET A 88 -5.12 -11.39 3.54
CA MET A 88 -4.36 -10.60 4.52
C MET A 88 -2.99 -11.23 4.81
N GLN A 89 -2.91 -12.55 4.94
CA GLN A 89 -1.64 -13.25 5.14
C GLN A 89 -0.69 -13.05 3.96
N TYR A 90 -1.20 -13.14 2.73
CA TYR A 90 -0.40 -12.87 1.54
C TYR A 90 0.07 -11.42 1.49
N ALA A 91 -0.83 -10.47 1.73
CA ALA A 91 -0.50 -9.04 1.73
C ALA A 91 0.58 -8.71 2.78
N ASP A 92 0.42 -9.20 4.01
CA ASP A 92 1.40 -9.01 5.10
C ASP A 92 2.78 -9.59 4.74
N THR A 93 2.80 -10.80 4.16
CA THR A 93 4.06 -11.44 3.73
C THR A 93 4.78 -10.61 2.68
N VAL A 94 4.08 -10.16 1.64
CA VAL A 94 4.65 -9.36 0.56
C VAL A 94 5.13 -8.00 1.07
N LEU A 95 4.33 -7.34 1.92
CA LEU A 95 4.70 -6.03 2.49
C LEU A 95 5.90 -6.12 3.42
N LYS A 96 6.05 -7.20 4.21
CA LYS A 96 7.25 -7.42 5.02
C LYS A 96 8.50 -7.67 4.19
N GLN A 97 8.36 -8.34 3.05
CA GLN A 97 9.50 -8.66 2.17
C GLN A 97 9.94 -7.47 1.30
N HIS A 98 8.98 -6.68 0.80
CA HIS A 98 9.23 -5.71 -0.27
C HIS A 98 8.74 -4.29 0.04
N GLY A 99 7.99 -4.11 1.13
CA GLY A 99 7.48 -2.81 1.54
C GLY A 99 8.57 -1.87 2.06
N PRO A 100 8.24 -0.58 2.27
CA PRO A 100 9.08 0.33 3.01
C PRO A 100 9.41 -0.32 4.37
N ARG A 101 10.69 -0.63 4.62
CA ARG A 101 11.11 -1.17 5.92
C ARG A 101 10.65 -0.21 7.01
N SER A 102 10.03 -0.72 8.06
CA SER A 102 9.73 -0.05 9.35
C SER A 102 10.98 0.12 10.21
#